data_AF-A0A1I8EMF2-F1
#
_entry.id   AF-A0A1I8EMF2-F1
#
_cell.length_a   1.000
_cell.length_b   1.000
_cell.length_c   1.000
_cell.angle_alpha   90.00
_cell.angle_beta   90.00
_cell.angle_gamma   90.00
#
_symmetry.space_group_name_H-M   'P 1'
#
loop_
_entity.id
_entity.type
_entity.pdbx_description
1 polymer ?
#
loop_
_entity_poly.entity_id
_entity_poly.type
_entity_poly.pdbx_seq_one_letter_code
_entity_poly.pdbx_strand_id
1 'polypeptide(L)'
;LVSILRERKCGLEYLSSILYCASQNRDNRKCCVHLNLNDPQLQVGSRCLRMCDPTGTAIEQITMEDATCMYNWNVIMYCHHSGIREM
;
A
#
# COMPACT_ATOMS: atom_id res chain seq x y z
N LEU A 1 -3.50 -12.67 4.52
CA LEU A 1 -2.61 -11.97 3.58
C LEU A 1 -1.13 -12.13 3.96
N VAL A 2 -0.70 -11.71 5.15
CA VAL A 2 0.72 -11.81 5.57
C VAL A 2 1.30 -13.23 5.54
N SER A 3 0.54 -14.24 6.00
CA SER A 3 0.97 -15.65 5.94
C SER A 3 1.23 -16.13 4.51
N ILE A 4 0.35 -15.77 3.57
CA ILE A 4 0.47 -16.11 2.14
C ILE A 4 1.76 -15.53 1.54
N LEU A 5 2.13 -14.30 1.94
CA LEU A 5 3.35 -13.64 1.48
C LEU A 5 4.61 -14.25 2.12
N ARG A 6 4.57 -14.54 3.42
CA ARG A 6 5.68 -15.20 4.14
C ARG A 6 5.97 -16.60 3.60
N GLU A 7 4.92 -17.34 3.28
CA GLU A 7 5.00 -18.68 2.68
C GLU A 7 5.30 -18.64 1.18
N ARG A 8 5.50 -17.45 0.60
CA ARG A 8 5.75 -17.20 -0.84
C ARG A 8 4.72 -17.86 -1.76
N LYS A 9 3.48 -18.04 -1.28
CA LYS A 9 2.37 -18.58 -2.08
C LYS A 9 1.89 -17.59 -3.14
N CYS A 10 2.15 -16.30 -2.95
CA CYS A 10 2.03 -15.25 -3.96
C CYS A 10 3.30 -14.38 -3.93
N GLY A 11 3.78 -13.98 -5.11
CA GLY A 11 4.91 -13.08 -5.26
C GLY A 11 4.58 -11.65 -4.79
N LEU A 12 5.49 -11.01 -4.06
CA LEU A 12 5.35 -9.61 -3.64
C LEU A 12 5.43 -8.65 -4.83
N GLU A 13 6.10 -9.06 -5.90
CA GLU A 13 6.24 -8.32 -7.15
C GLU A 13 4.91 -8.01 -7.83
N TYR A 14 3.89 -8.85 -7.66
CA TYR A 14 2.57 -8.61 -8.26
C TYR A 14 1.76 -7.53 -7.53
N LEU A 15 2.09 -7.26 -6.27
CA LEU A 15 1.37 -6.30 -5.45
C LEU A 15 1.65 -4.85 -5.89
N SER A 16 2.84 -4.56 -6.42
CA SER A 16 3.12 -3.24 -7.00
C SER A 16 2.14 -2.96 -8.15
N SER A 17 1.96 -3.92 -9.07
CA SER A 17 1.00 -3.78 -10.18
C SER A 17 -0.44 -3.57 -9.70
N ILE A 18 -0.88 -4.30 -8.66
CA ILE A 18 -2.21 -4.12 -8.06
C ILE A 18 -2.38 -2.70 -7.52
N LEU A 19 -1.39 -2.21 -6.75
CA LEU A 19 -1.42 -0.84 -6.21
C LEU A 19 -1.43 0.22 -7.31
N TYR A 20 -0.60 0.05 -8.34
CA TYR A 20 -0.58 0.94 -9.51
C TYR A 20 -1.98 1.04 -10.14
N CYS A 21 -2.61 -0.09 -10.46
CA CYS A 21 -3.95 -0.12 -11.04
C CYS A 21 -5.00 0.49 -10.10
N ALA A 22 -5.00 0.12 -8.82
CA ALA A 22 -5.96 0.60 -7.83
C ALA A 22 -5.85 2.12 -7.61
N SER A 23 -4.63 2.67 -7.63
CA SER A 23 -4.38 4.09 -7.39
C SER A 23 -4.92 5.01 -8.49
N GLN A 24 -5.16 4.49 -9.71
CA GLN A 24 -5.49 5.28 -10.89
C GLN A 24 -4.53 6.47 -11.11
N ASN A 25 -3.23 6.29 -10.84
CA ASN A 25 -2.19 7.32 -10.89
C ASN A 25 -2.44 8.53 -9.97
N ARG A 26 -3.16 8.35 -8.85
CA ARG A 26 -3.42 9.40 -7.87
C ARG A 26 -2.53 9.27 -6.64
N ASP A 27 -2.13 10.42 -6.10
CA ASP A 27 -1.49 10.51 -4.79
C ASP A 27 -2.55 10.42 -3.68
N ASN A 28 -2.61 9.28 -2.99
CA ASN A 28 -3.55 9.04 -1.90
C ASN A 28 -2.91 9.21 -0.51
N ARG A 29 -1.70 9.76 -0.41
CA ARG A 29 -0.97 9.88 0.86
C ARG A 29 -1.72 10.69 1.91
N LYS A 30 -2.47 11.73 1.51
CA LYS A 30 -3.30 12.51 2.44
C LYS A 30 -4.36 11.64 3.14
N CYS A 31 -5.01 10.75 2.41
CA CYS A 31 -5.98 9.80 2.98
C CYS A 31 -5.28 8.82 3.93
N CYS A 32 -4.14 8.26 3.53
CA CYS A 32 -3.40 7.32 4.35
C CYS A 32 -2.84 7.94 5.64
N VAL A 33 -2.37 9.19 5.59
CA VAL A 33 -1.95 9.94 6.78
C VAL A 33 -3.14 10.22 7.70
N HIS A 34 -4.29 10.60 7.14
CA HIS A 34 -5.52 10.83 7.91
C HIS A 34 -5.97 9.55 8.65
N LEU A 35 -5.74 8.38 8.06
CA LEU A 35 -6.04 7.07 8.65
C LEU A 35 -4.85 6.48 9.44
N ASN A 36 -3.88 7.30 9.84
CA ASN A 36 -2.75 6.95 10.70
C ASN A 36 -1.81 5.85 10.16
N LEU A 37 -1.66 5.73 8.83
CA LEU A 37 -0.74 4.74 8.25
C LEU A 37 0.75 5.04 8.55
N ASN A 38 1.06 6.26 9.00
CA ASN A 38 2.38 6.71 9.43
C ASN A 38 2.53 6.77 10.96
N ASP A 39 1.64 6.11 11.71
CA ASP A 39 1.71 6.08 13.17
C ASP A 39 3.06 5.50 13.65
N PRO A 40 3.81 6.20 14.53
CA PRO A 40 5.07 5.72 15.08
C PRO A 40 4.99 4.33 15.75
N GLN A 41 3.83 3.96 16.30
CA GLN A 41 3.61 2.65 16.92
C GLN A 41 3.72 1.49 15.93
N LEU A 42 3.49 1.75 14.63
CA LEU A 42 3.61 0.74 13.59
C LEU A 42 5.09 0.38 13.29
N GLN A 43 6.06 1.12 13.85
CA GLN A 43 7.52 0.91 13.66
C GLN A 43 8.00 0.91 12.20
N VAL A 44 7.14 1.30 11.26
CA VAL A 44 7.41 1.39 9.83
C VAL A 44 7.63 2.83 9.37
N GLY A 45 7.43 3.81 10.25
CA GLY A 45 7.53 5.24 9.92
C GLY A 45 6.66 5.61 8.70
N SER A 46 7.18 6.48 7.83
CA SER A 46 6.51 6.86 6.58
C SER A 46 6.64 5.83 5.46
N ARG A 47 7.28 4.68 5.69
CA ARG A 47 7.59 3.68 4.65
C ARG A 47 6.34 3.19 3.92
N CYS A 48 5.26 2.93 4.66
CA CYS A 48 4.01 2.43 4.11
C CYS A 48 3.24 3.47 3.30
N LEU A 49 3.53 4.78 3.46
CA LEU A 49 2.90 5.83 2.66
C LEU A 49 3.29 5.74 1.17
N ARG A 50 4.42 5.10 0.84
CA ARG A 50 4.80 4.85 -0.56
C ARG A 50 3.76 3.98 -1.28
N MET A 51 3.09 3.06 -0.57
CA MET A 51 2.02 2.24 -1.16
C MET A 51 0.77 3.06 -1.50
N CYS A 52 0.60 4.26 -0.92
CA CYS A 52 -0.53 5.14 -1.21
C CYS A 52 -0.30 6.06 -2.41
N ASP A 53 0.93 6.14 -2.90
CA ASP A 53 1.32 6.87 -4.11
C ASP A 53 2.37 6.04 -4.88
N PRO A 54 1.97 4.88 -5.44
CA PRO A 54 2.89 3.97 -6.12
C PRO A 54 3.52 4.65 -7.35
N THR A 55 2.79 5.52 -8.04
CA THR A 55 3.28 6.27 -9.21
C THR A 55 4.30 7.33 -8.84
N GLY A 56 4.03 8.16 -7.82
CA GLY A 56 4.95 9.22 -7.40
C GLY A 56 6.18 8.72 -6.63
N THR A 57 6.15 7.50 -6.11
CA THR A 57 7.27 6.92 -5.34
C THR A 57 8.02 5.81 -6.08
N ALA A 58 7.61 5.49 -7.31
CA ALA A 58 8.21 4.46 -8.15
C ALA A 58 8.44 3.15 -7.38
N ILE A 59 7.39 2.59 -6.75
CA ILE A 59 7.47 1.25 -6.17
C ILE A 59 7.58 0.25 -7.34
N GLU A 60 8.79 0.02 -7.83
CA GLU A 60 9.05 -1.01 -8.82
C GLU A 60 8.91 -2.40 -8.18
N GLN A 61 9.31 -2.54 -6.91
CA GLN A 61 9.23 -3.79 -6.16
C GLN A 61 8.87 -3.57 -4.69
N ILE A 62 7.96 -4.41 -4.20
CA ILE A 62 7.65 -4.53 -2.77
C ILE A 62 8.59 -5.58 -2.17
N THR A 63 9.31 -5.23 -1.11
CA THR A 63 10.27 -6.14 -0.45
C THR A 63 9.69 -6.74 0.84
N MET A 64 10.39 -7.68 1.46
CA MET A 64 9.93 -8.26 2.74
C MET A 64 9.88 -7.25 3.89
N GLU A 65 10.63 -6.15 3.82
CA GLU A 65 10.54 -5.04 4.78
C GLU A 65 9.20 -4.31 4.66
N ASP A 66 8.57 -4.37 3.49
CA ASP A 66 7.24 -3.80 3.23
C ASP A 66 6.12 -4.74 3.68
N ALA A 67 6.41 -5.99 4.03
CA ALA A 67 5.42 -6.96 4.46
C ALA A 67 4.65 -6.50 5.71
N THR A 68 5.26 -5.68 6.57
CA THR A 68 4.57 -5.09 7.74
C THR A 68 3.47 -4.11 7.33
N CYS A 69 3.59 -3.44 6.18
CA CYS A 69 2.53 -2.55 5.68
C CYS A 69 1.24 -3.33 5.35
N MET A 70 1.35 -4.63 5.09
CA MET A 70 0.21 -5.49 4.76
C MET A 70 -0.76 -5.72 5.92
N TYR A 71 -0.35 -5.45 7.16
CA TYR A 71 -1.29 -5.40 8.29
C TYR A 71 -2.35 -4.31 8.12
N ASN A 72 -2.01 -3.25 7.39
CA ASN A 72 -2.87 -2.11 7.11
C ASN A 72 -3.33 -2.07 5.63
N TRP A 73 -3.32 -3.22 4.93
CA TRP A 73 -3.74 -3.32 3.54
C TRP A 73 -5.13 -2.73 3.29
N ASN A 74 -6.04 -2.91 4.24
CA ASN A 74 -7.40 -2.36 4.17
C ASN A 74 -7.42 -0.82 4.05
N VAL A 75 -6.52 -0.13 4.78
CA VAL A 75 -6.40 1.34 4.74
C VAL A 75 -5.88 1.78 3.38
N ILE A 76 -4.84 1.12 2.88
CA ILE A 76 -4.23 1.42 1.58
C ILE A 76 -5.28 1.29 0.46
N MET A 77 -5.98 0.15 0.42
CA MET A 77 -6.99 -0.11 -0.59
C MET A 77 -8.23 0.78 -0.45
N TYR A 78 -8.65 1.10 0.77
CA TYR A 78 -9.72 2.07 1.00
C TYR A 78 -9.39 3.43 0.37
N CYS A 79 -8.17 3.92 0.61
CA CYS A 79 -7.74 5.20 0.04
C CYS A 79 -7.64 5.16 -1.49
N HIS A 80 -7.14 4.07 -2.08
CA HIS A 80 -7.16 3.90 -3.54
C HIS A 80 -8.57 3.88 -4.13
N HIS A 81 -9.52 3.21 -3.46
CA HIS A 81 -10.90 3.11 -3.93
C HIS A 81 -11.73 4.36 -3.65
N SER A 82 -11.36 5.22 -2.69
CA SER A 82 -12.07 6.47 -2.39
C SER A 82 -12.15 7.44 -3.58
N GLY A 83 -11.24 7.30 -4.55
CA GLY A 83 -11.23 8.05 -5.79
C GLY A 83 -12.08 7.45 -6.92
N ILE A 84 -12.53 6.20 -6.77
CA ILE A 84 -13.32 5.47 -7.76
C ILE A 84 -14.78 5.85 -7.52
N ARG A 85 -15.31 6.75 -8.36
CA ARG A 85 -16.75 7.00 -8.40
C ARG A 85 -17.40 5.77 -9.05
N GLU A 86 -18.37 5.17 -8.38
CA GLU A 86 -19.23 4.15 -8.98
C GLU A 86 -19.77 4.71 -10.31
N MET A 87 -19.55 3.98 -11.41
CA MET A 87 -20.14 4.28 -12.72
C MET A 87 -21.53 3.66 -12.81
#